data_AF-A0A7W6E3G3-F1
#
_entry.id   AF-A0A7W6E3G3-F1
#
_cell.length_a   1.000
_cell.length_b   1.000
_cell.length_c   1.000
_cell.angle_alpha   90.00
_cell.angle_beta   90.00
_cell.angle_gamma   90.00
#
_symmetry.space_group_name_H-M   'P 1'
#
loop_
_entity.id
_entity.type
_entity.pdbx_description
1 polymer ?
#
loop_
_entity_poly.entity_id
_entity_poly.type
_entity_poly.pdbx_seq_one_letter_code
_entity_poly.pdbx_strand_id
1 'polypeptide(L)'
;MDTGFYKWVWRFNAVAIALVTLLALALIGTQVVSSLSRAFFPTQTTNTLAVTPSATTPTTDRPEDRTTKRYFSSPLSTNTQGVYPLPLYIEQRYENRGSYKSSGGNLVNFRIVESEPQSNRWLFDKGERLIQNTTQLTLRQSGIEDIQLGHLLAIVEADTNGDERLSARDMQTLYVTGPLWSTPVKIAQDVLSVLSTTPVSPTTLDLIYNSPRGTHIARLDVRSGELLAEQVVTTQD
;
A
#
# COMPACT_ATOMS: atom_id res chain seq x y z
N MET A 1 65.87 27.63 33.68
CA MET A 1 65.20 27.63 32.35
C MET A 1 63.84 27.00 32.54
N ASP A 2 62.80 27.83 32.45
CA ASP A 2 61.45 27.55 32.91
C ASP A 2 60.71 26.50 32.07
N THR A 3 60.66 25.28 32.60
CA THR A 3 59.90 24.15 32.02
C THR A 3 58.41 24.20 32.40
N GLY A 4 57.98 25.16 33.21
CA GLY A 4 56.61 25.30 33.69
C GLY A 4 55.63 25.84 32.65
N PHE A 5 56.06 26.82 31.85
CA PHE A 5 55.22 27.46 30.83
C PHE A 5 54.81 26.46 29.73
N TYR A 6 55.77 25.69 29.20
CA TYR A 6 55.49 24.69 28.16
C TYR A 6 54.58 23.56 28.63
N LYS A 7 54.72 23.12 29.90
CA LYS A 7 53.81 22.12 30.48
C LYS A 7 52.39 22.65 30.59
N TRP A 8 52.22 23.94 30.91
CA TRP A 8 50.91 24.56 30.99
C TRP A 8 50.25 24.71 29.62
N VAL A 9 51.00 25.18 28.61
CA VAL A 9 50.52 25.28 27.22
C VAL A 9 50.10 23.91 26.68
N TRP A 10 50.88 22.85 26.96
CA TRP A 10 50.53 21.49 26.55
C TRP A 10 49.24 20.98 27.19
N ARG A 11 49.03 21.25 28.49
CA ARG A 11 47.80 20.86 29.19
C ARG A 11 46.59 21.62 28.66
N PHE A 12 46.74 22.91 28.40
CA PHE A 12 45.67 23.72 27.83
C PHE A 12 45.27 23.23 26.43
N ASN A 13 46.26 22.97 25.56
CA ASN A 13 46.00 22.45 24.22
C ASN A 13 45.34 21.06 24.25
N ALA A 14 45.78 20.17 25.16
CA ALA A 14 45.16 18.85 25.32
C ALA A 14 43.69 18.96 25.74
N VAL A 15 43.36 19.86 26.68
CA VAL A 15 41.98 20.11 27.11
C VAL A 15 41.15 20.72 25.98
N ALA A 16 41.69 21.71 25.26
CA ALA A 16 41.00 22.35 24.15
C ALA A 16 40.66 21.34 23.02
N ILE A 17 41.63 20.49 22.65
CA ILE A 17 41.43 19.44 21.65
C ILE A 17 40.40 18.42 22.12
N ALA A 18 40.47 17.98 23.38
CA ALA A 18 39.50 17.05 23.94
C ALA A 18 38.06 17.60 23.89
N LEU A 19 37.89 18.89 24.20
CA LEU A 19 36.58 19.55 24.23
C LEU A 19 36.00 19.71 22.82
N VAL A 20 36.83 20.09 21.84
CA VAL A 20 36.42 20.15 20.42
C VAL A 20 36.06 18.76 19.90
N THR A 21 36.85 17.73 20.24
CA THR A 21 36.59 16.35 19.82
C THR A 21 35.29 15.82 20.42
N LEU A 22 35.03 16.10 21.70
CA LEU A 22 33.78 15.72 22.37
C LEU A 22 32.57 16.40 21.71
N LEU A 23 32.67 17.69 21.39
CA LEU A 23 31.61 18.44 20.74
C LEU A 23 31.32 17.90 19.32
N ALA A 24 32.37 17.59 18.56
CA ALA A 24 32.25 16.99 17.24
C ALA A 24 31.57 15.62 17.30
N LEU A 25 31.96 14.77 18.27
CA LEU A 25 31.32 13.47 18.49
C LEU A 25 29.85 13.60 18.90
N ALA A 26 29.50 14.60 19.73
CA ALA A 26 28.11 14.87 20.10
C ALA A 26 27.28 15.32 18.89
N LEU A 27 27.79 16.20 18.03
CA LEU A 27 27.11 16.64 16.81
C LEU A 27 26.90 15.48 15.84
N ILE A 28 27.92 14.66 15.60
CA ILE A 28 27.80 13.47 14.76
C ILE A 28 26.80 12.49 15.38
N GLY A 29 26.87 12.26 16.69
CA GLY A 29 25.94 11.39 17.41
C GLY A 29 24.49 11.83 17.27
N THR A 30 24.20 13.12 17.44
CA THR A 30 22.84 13.66 17.26
C THR A 30 22.34 13.49 15.82
N GLN A 31 23.18 13.68 14.81
CA GLN A 31 22.80 13.44 13.42
C GLN A 31 22.51 11.96 13.16
N VAL A 32 23.38 11.06 13.62
CA VAL A 32 23.21 9.61 13.48
C VAL A 32 21.93 9.14 14.19
N VAL A 33 21.69 9.57 15.43
CA VAL A 33 20.46 9.25 16.18
C VAL A 33 19.22 9.83 15.49
N SER A 34 19.28 11.05 14.94
CA SER A 34 18.16 11.64 14.20
C SER A 34 17.85 10.89 12.90
N SER A 35 18.86 10.33 12.24
CA SER A 35 18.71 9.58 11.00
C SER A 35 18.23 8.16 11.26
N LEU A 36 18.76 7.52 12.31
CA LEU A 36 18.31 6.20 12.77
C LEU A 36 16.87 6.28 13.30
N SER A 37 16.53 7.28 14.10
CA SER A 37 15.15 7.45 14.58
C SER A 37 14.14 7.67 13.45
N ARG A 38 14.50 8.41 12.39
CA ARG A 38 13.67 8.53 11.17
C ARG A 38 13.54 7.22 10.39
N ALA A 39 14.58 6.38 10.40
CA ALA A 39 14.57 5.07 9.76
C ALA A 39 13.80 4.00 10.57
N PHE A 40 13.89 4.04 11.90
CA PHE A 40 13.26 3.06 12.80
C PHE A 40 11.83 3.44 13.22
N PHE A 41 11.49 4.73 13.22
CA PHE A 41 10.14 5.21 13.52
C PHE A 41 9.59 6.01 12.32
N PRO A 42 9.30 5.34 11.19
CA PRO A 42 8.64 6.01 10.08
C PRO A 42 7.32 6.62 10.58
N THR A 43 7.20 7.95 10.54
CA THR A 43 5.95 8.67 10.84
C THR A 43 4.88 8.49 9.76
N GLN A 44 5.17 7.65 8.77
CA GLN A 44 4.31 7.35 7.65
C GLN A 44 3.41 6.18 8.00
N THR A 45 2.11 6.44 8.04
CA THR A 45 1.12 5.36 8.00
C THR A 45 0.89 5.05 6.53
N THR A 46 1.43 3.93 6.05
CA THR A 46 1.06 3.36 4.75
C THR A 46 -0.33 2.71 4.87
N ASN A 47 -1.04 2.58 3.75
CA ASN A 47 -2.33 1.87 3.67
C ASN A 47 -3.51 2.52 4.45
N THR A 48 -3.57 3.85 4.49
CA THR A 48 -4.71 4.58 5.05
C THR A 48 -5.06 5.79 4.18
N LEU A 49 -6.26 5.84 3.60
CA LEU A 49 -6.76 6.95 2.79
C LEU A 49 -7.84 7.70 3.58
N ALA A 50 -7.68 8.99 3.83
CA ALA A 50 -8.75 9.80 4.42
C ALA A 50 -9.83 10.06 3.36
N VAL A 51 -11.09 9.76 3.72
CA VAL A 51 -12.26 9.98 2.85
C VAL A 51 -12.78 11.39 3.11
N THR A 52 -13.19 12.12 2.07
CA THR A 52 -13.90 13.39 2.27
C THR A 52 -15.36 13.06 2.60
N PRO A 53 -15.90 13.44 3.77
CA PRO A 53 -17.29 13.16 4.09
C PRO A 53 -18.21 13.78 3.03
N SER A 54 -19.06 12.94 2.40
CA SER A 54 -20.07 13.41 1.47
C SER A 54 -21.03 14.36 2.20
N ALA A 55 -21.07 15.60 1.72
CA ALA A 55 -21.72 16.74 2.36
C ALA A 55 -23.20 16.48 2.67
N THR A 56 -23.56 16.45 3.95
CA THR A 56 -24.94 16.68 4.43
C THR A 56 -25.06 17.98 5.24
N THR A 57 -23.99 18.76 5.38
CA THR A 57 -24.03 20.06 6.08
C THR A 57 -23.50 21.15 5.15
N PRO A 58 -24.27 22.21 4.84
CA PRO A 58 -23.80 23.32 4.03
C PRO A 58 -22.97 24.24 4.92
N THR A 59 -21.78 23.80 5.32
CA THR A 59 -20.79 24.69 5.94
C THR A 59 -19.93 25.26 4.83
N THR A 60 -19.83 26.59 4.77
CA THR A 60 -19.09 27.39 3.78
C THR A 60 -17.57 27.29 3.95
N ASP A 61 -17.06 26.11 4.31
CA ASP A 61 -15.62 25.81 4.33
C ASP A 61 -15.35 24.75 3.27
N ARG A 62 -14.69 25.18 2.20
CA ARG A 62 -14.13 24.34 1.16
C ARG A 62 -13.40 23.16 1.82
N PRO A 63 -13.75 21.88 1.54
CA PRO A 63 -12.99 20.76 2.09
C PRO A 63 -11.55 20.93 1.60
N GLU A 64 -10.63 21.23 2.51
CA GLU A 64 -9.22 21.35 2.18
C GLU A 64 -8.79 20.03 1.54
N ASP A 65 -8.29 20.10 0.31
CA ASP A 65 -7.76 18.92 -0.37
C ASP A 65 -6.57 18.41 0.45
N ARG A 66 -6.83 17.40 1.27
CA ARG A 66 -5.82 16.75 2.14
C ARG A 66 -4.72 16.08 1.32
N THR A 67 -4.91 15.98 0.00
CA THR A 67 -3.91 15.45 -0.93
C THR A 67 -2.71 16.38 -1.02
N THR A 68 -1.57 15.89 -0.56
CA THR A 68 -0.30 16.61 -0.71
C THR A 68 0.38 16.26 -2.03
N LYS A 69 0.22 15.02 -2.52
CA LYS A 69 0.90 14.57 -3.74
C LYS A 69 0.14 13.45 -4.43
N ARG A 70 0.16 13.45 -5.76
CA ARG A 70 -0.25 12.32 -6.61
C ARG A 70 0.90 11.97 -7.54
N TYR A 71 1.26 10.70 -7.63
CA TYR A 71 2.37 10.28 -8.49
C TYR A 71 2.19 8.84 -8.97
N PHE A 72 2.80 8.52 -10.10
CA PHE A 72 2.94 7.15 -10.57
C PHE A 72 4.26 6.56 -10.07
N SER A 73 4.26 5.27 -9.74
CA SER A 73 5.51 4.51 -9.54
C SER A 73 5.95 3.82 -10.83
N SER A 74 7.06 3.09 -10.76
CA SER A 74 7.46 2.15 -11.82
C SER A 74 6.31 1.20 -12.17
N PRO A 75 6.17 0.83 -13.45
CA PRO A 75 5.16 -0.13 -13.88
C PRO A 75 5.35 -1.48 -13.18
N LEU A 76 4.25 -2.17 -12.87
CA LEU A 76 4.33 -3.59 -12.50
C LEU A 76 4.79 -4.39 -13.73
N SER A 77 5.43 -5.54 -13.47
CA SER A 77 6.09 -6.42 -14.46
C SER A 77 5.46 -6.39 -15.84
N THR A 78 6.29 -6.15 -16.86
CA THR A 78 5.90 -6.10 -18.26
C THR A 78 5.48 -7.50 -18.71
N ASN A 79 4.26 -7.65 -19.23
CA ASN A 79 3.97 -8.79 -20.08
C ASN A 79 4.58 -8.54 -21.47
N THR A 80 4.86 -9.61 -22.21
CA THR A 80 5.42 -9.58 -23.57
C THR A 80 4.52 -8.88 -24.60
N GLN A 81 3.32 -8.46 -24.18
CA GLN A 81 2.27 -7.89 -25.02
C GLN A 81 2.17 -6.37 -24.91
N GLY A 82 3.13 -5.70 -24.28
CA GLY A 82 3.22 -4.24 -24.29
C GLY A 82 2.16 -3.54 -23.43
N VAL A 83 1.66 -4.20 -22.38
CA VAL A 83 0.74 -3.60 -21.40
C VAL A 83 1.49 -3.24 -20.12
N TYR A 84 1.44 -1.96 -19.77
CA TYR A 84 2.17 -1.35 -18.65
C TYR A 84 1.19 -0.81 -17.60
N PRO A 85 0.89 -1.58 -16.54
CA PRO A 85 0.13 -1.11 -15.39
C PRO A 85 0.97 -0.14 -14.54
N LEU A 86 0.63 1.15 -14.57
CA LEU A 86 1.27 2.19 -13.77
C LEU A 86 0.47 2.41 -12.47
N PRO A 87 1.03 2.08 -11.29
CA PRO A 87 0.32 2.25 -10.03
C PRO A 87 0.24 3.74 -9.66
N LEU A 88 -0.95 4.23 -9.33
CA LEU A 88 -1.20 5.60 -8.90
C LEU A 88 -1.25 5.67 -7.38
N TYR A 89 -0.32 6.43 -6.81
CA TYR A 89 -0.26 6.69 -5.37
C TYR A 89 -0.75 8.09 -5.01
N ILE A 90 -1.37 8.20 -3.85
CA ILE A 90 -1.76 9.47 -3.22
C ILE A 90 -1.12 9.56 -1.83
N GLU A 91 -0.42 10.65 -1.58
CA GLU A 91 0.00 11.05 -0.23
C GLU A 91 -0.97 12.11 0.31
N GLN A 92 -1.46 11.89 1.53
CA GLN A 92 -2.33 12.83 2.22
C GLN A 92 -1.70 13.26 3.54
N ARG A 93 -2.00 14.50 3.95
CA ARG A 93 -1.73 14.98 5.31
C ARG A 93 -3.03 14.98 6.10
N TYR A 94 -2.95 14.50 7.33
CA TYR A 94 -4.08 14.50 8.24
C TYR A 94 -3.63 14.83 9.64
N GLU A 95 -4.53 15.44 10.40
CA GLU A 95 -4.33 15.67 11.82
C GLU A 95 -4.54 14.37 12.61
N ASN A 96 -3.66 14.13 13.56
CA ASN A 96 -3.72 13.01 14.49
C ASN A 96 -3.31 13.50 15.88
N ARG A 97 -4.30 13.65 16.77
CA ARG A 97 -4.11 14.06 18.18
C ARG A 97 -3.25 15.33 18.33
N GLY A 98 -3.58 16.39 17.58
CA GLY A 98 -2.87 17.67 17.62
C GLY A 98 -1.51 17.69 16.92
N SER A 99 -1.18 16.66 16.14
CA SER A 99 0.03 16.59 15.30
C SER A 99 -0.33 16.16 13.89
N TYR A 100 0.38 16.68 12.88
CA TYR A 100 0.16 16.28 11.48
C TYR A 100 0.93 15.01 11.15
N LYS A 101 0.27 14.04 10.51
CA LYS A 101 0.89 12.85 9.92
C LYS A 101 0.67 12.83 8.41
N SER A 102 1.61 12.24 7.67
CA SER A 102 1.51 12.01 6.23
C SER A 102 1.34 10.52 5.94
N SER A 103 0.48 10.16 4.99
CA SER A 103 0.45 8.79 4.48
C SER A 103 1.66 8.49 3.60
N GLY A 104 2.21 7.28 3.69
CA GLY A 104 3.42 6.85 2.94
C GLY A 104 3.16 6.45 1.48
N GLY A 105 2.26 7.16 0.80
CA GLY A 105 1.78 6.80 -0.54
C GLY A 105 0.78 5.65 -0.51
N ASN A 106 -0.50 5.97 -0.72
CA ASN A 106 -1.58 4.98 -0.77
C ASN A 106 -1.90 4.63 -2.22
N LEU A 107 -1.91 3.35 -2.58
CA LEU A 107 -2.28 2.90 -3.92
C LEU A 107 -3.79 3.04 -4.10
N VAL A 108 -4.22 3.88 -5.04
CA VAL A 108 -5.64 4.18 -5.26
C VAL A 108 -6.18 3.66 -6.58
N ASN A 109 -5.32 3.49 -7.59
CA ASN A 109 -5.72 3.01 -8.91
C ASN A 109 -4.50 2.56 -9.72
N PHE A 110 -4.75 2.03 -10.91
CA PHE A 110 -3.75 1.81 -11.94
C PHE A 110 -4.12 2.55 -13.23
N ARG A 111 -3.12 3.16 -13.87
CA ARG A 111 -3.22 3.61 -15.26
C ARG A 111 -2.65 2.50 -16.13
N ILE A 112 -3.50 1.84 -16.91
CA ILE A 112 -3.06 0.83 -17.85
C ILE A 112 -2.67 1.54 -19.14
N VAL A 113 -1.40 1.39 -19.53
CA VAL A 113 -0.86 1.95 -20.77
C VAL A 113 -0.55 0.81 -21.72
N GLU A 114 -1.11 0.84 -22.91
CA GLU A 114 -0.86 -0.13 -23.97
C GLU A 114 0.06 0.54 -25.00
N SER A 115 1.15 -0.13 -25.39
CA SER A 115 2.04 0.40 -26.44
C SER A 115 1.48 0.15 -27.83
N GLU A 116 0.67 -0.90 -28.01
CA GLU A 116 0.12 -1.29 -29.30
C GLU A 116 -1.26 -1.94 -29.13
N PRO A 117 -2.37 -1.21 -29.39
CA PRO A 117 -2.42 0.19 -29.83
C PRO A 117 -1.92 1.15 -28.74
N GLN A 118 -1.39 2.31 -29.13
CA GLN A 118 -0.97 3.35 -28.18
C GLN A 118 -2.22 3.92 -27.47
N SER A 119 -2.56 3.32 -26.34
CA SER A 119 -3.81 3.53 -25.63
C SER A 119 -3.54 3.65 -24.15
N ASN A 120 -4.44 4.28 -23.41
CA ASN A 120 -4.40 4.21 -21.97
C ASN A 120 -5.80 4.33 -21.38
N ARG A 121 -5.99 3.66 -20.25
CA ARG A 121 -7.26 3.67 -19.51
C ARG A 121 -7.01 3.54 -18.03
N TRP A 122 -7.96 4.01 -17.24
CA TRP A 122 -7.97 3.70 -15.82
C TRP A 122 -8.43 2.25 -15.62
N LEU A 123 -7.86 1.57 -14.63
CA LEU A 123 -8.33 0.23 -14.25
C LEU A 123 -9.73 0.30 -13.63
N PHE A 124 -9.94 1.30 -12.78
CA PHE A 124 -11.25 1.62 -12.23
C PHE A 124 -11.67 3.04 -12.59
N ASP A 125 -12.97 3.25 -12.75
CA ASP A 125 -13.55 4.58 -12.87
C ASP A 125 -13.29 5.46 -11.64
N LYS A 126 -13.56 6.76 -11.77
CA LYS A 126 -13.34 7.75 -10.70
C LYS A 126 -14.02 7.31 -9.40
N GLY A 127 -13.31 7.41 -8.28
CA GLY A 127 -13.82 7.11 -6.94
C GLY A 127 -12.68 7.04 -5.92
N GLU A 128 -12.97 7.43 -4.67
CA GLU A 128 -12.04 7.24 -3.55
C GLU A 128 -12.04 5.75 -3.20
N ARG A 129 -10.89 5.10 -3.33
CA ARG A 129 -10.70 3.68 -3.01
C ARG A 129 -9.25 3.45 -2.61
N LEU A 130 -9.01 2.38 -1.86
CA LEU A 130 -7.68 1.99 -1.43
C LEU A 130 -7.41 0.53 -1.84
N ILE A 131 -6.44 0.34 -2.74
CA ILE A 131 -6.00 -0.98 -3.16
C ILE A 131 -4.99 -1.46 -2.13
N GLN A 132 -5.40 -2.40 -1.29
CA GLN A 132 -4.58 -2.96 -0.20
C GLN A 132 -3.59 -4.00 -0.71
N ASN A 133 -4.04 -4.86 -1.63
CA ASN A 133 -3.23 -5.94 -2.15
C ASN A 133 -3.52 -6.20 -3.63
N THR A 134 -2.48 -6.58 -4.36
CA THR A 134 -2.52 -7.06 -5.74
C THR A 134 -1.74 -8.37 -5.78
N THR A 135 -2.44 -9.49 -5.93
CA THR A 135 -1.84 -10.82 -6.01
C THR A 135 -1.87 -11.31 -7.45
N GLN A 136 -0.72 -11.62 -8.03
CA GLN A 136 -0.67 -12.24 -9.36
C GLN A 136 -1.20 -13.68 -9.28
N LEU A 137 -2.12 -14.02 -10.18
CA LEU A 137 -2.66 -15.36 -10.32
C LEU A 137 -1.87 -16.10 -11.40
N THR A 138 -1.10 -17.10 -10.99
CA THR A 138 -0.24 -17.89 -11.88
C THR A 138 -0.57 -19.36 -11.73
N LEU A 139 -0.90 -20.03 -12.84
CA LEU A 139 -1.07 -21.47 -12.89
C LEU A 139 0.28 -22.13 -13.16
N ARG A 140 0.77 -22.90 -12.19
CA ARG A 140 2.01 -23.67 -12.30
C ARG A 140 1.72 -25.06 -12.83
N GLN A 141 2.36 -25.44 -13.93
CA GLN A 141 2.24 -26.78 -14.51
C GLN A 141 3.62 -27.43 -14.61
N SER A 142 3.73 -28.70 -14.21
CA SER A 142 5.01 -29.41 -14.22
C SER A 142 5.53 -29.56 -15.65
N GLY A 143 6.71 -28.98 -15.92
CA GLY A 143 7.36 -29.08 -17.23
C GLY A 143 6.89 -28.06 -18.28
N ILE A 144 6.04 -27.09 -17.90
CA ILE A 144 5.58 -25.99 -18.76
C ILE A 144 5.87 -24.67 -18.05
N GLU A 145 6.08 -23.60 -18.82
CA GLU A 145 6.20 -22.24 -18.28
C GLU A 145 4.94 -21.82 -17.51
N ASP A 146 5.13 -21.11 -16.41
CA ASP A 146 4.08 -20.58 -15.55
C ASP A 146 3.09 -19.70 -16.36
N ILE A 147 1.80 -20.05 -16.33
CA ILE A 147 0.77 -19.33 -17.10
C ILE A 147 0.15 -18.26 -16.19
N GLN A 148 0.34 -16.98 -16.54
CA GLN A 148 -0.34 -15.89 -15.85
C GLN A 148 -1.83 -15.86 -16.23
N LEU A 149 -2.71 -16.06 -15.26
CA LEU A 149 -4.15 -16.01 -15.44
C LEU A 149 -4.72 -14.60 -15.22
N GLY A 150 -4.06 -13.79 -14.38
CA GLY A 150 -4.61 -12.51 -14.00
C GLY A 150 -4.06 -11.96 -12.70
N HIS A 151 -4.86 -11.09 -12.07
CA HIS A 151 -4.56 -10.50 -10.78
C HIS A 151 -5.81 -10.49 -9.92
N LEU A 152 -5.65 -10.84 -8.64
CA LEU A 152 -6.64 -10.61 -7.60
C LEU A 152 -6.32 -9.28 -6.90
N LEU A 153 -7.30 -8.41 -6.79
CA LEU A 153 -7.20 -7.11 -6.15
C LEU A 153 -8.08 -7.12 -4.90
N ALA A 154 -7.51 -6.77 -3.76
CA ALA A 154 -8.25 -6.53 -2.52
C ALA A 154 -8.37 -5.02 -2.31
N ILE A 155 -9.60 -4.51 -2.31
CA ILE A 155 -9.89 -3.08 -2.38
C ILE A 155 -10.83 -2.67 -1.27
N VAL A 156 -10.49 -1.60 -0.56
CA VAL A 156 -11.39 -0.95 0.38
C VAL A 156 -12.10 0.19 -0.35
N GLU A 157 -13.43 0.12 -0.41
CA GLU A 157 -14.27 1.08 -1.15
C GLU A 157 -15.02 2.03 -0.23
N ALA A 158 -15.20 1.65 1.04
CA ALA A 158 -15.92 2.44 2.04
C ALA A 158 -15.28 2.25 3.42
N ASP A 159 -15.43 3.27 4.26
CA ASP A 159 -15.13 3.17 5.69
C ASP A 159 -16.27 2.39 6.36
N THR A 160 -15.94 1.22 6.89
CA THR A 160 -16.89 0.32 7.55
C THR A 160 -16.75 0.34 9.06
N ASN A 161 -15.73 1.03 9.59
CA ASN A 161 -15.45 1.11 11.02
C ASN A 161 -15.78 2.49 11.62
N GLY A 162 -16.03 3.50 10.78
CA GLY A 162 -16.48 4.83 11.15
C GLY A 162 -15.37 5.77 11.63
N ASP A 163 -14.10 5.53 11.25
CA ASP A 163 -12.97 6.39 11.58
C ASP A 163 -12.62 7.45 10.52
N GLU A 164 -13.51 7.61 9.54
CA GLU A 164 -13.41 8.52 8.38
C GLU A 164 -12.20 8.22 7.47
N ARG A 165 -11.70 6.98 7.52
CA ARG A 165 -10.53 6.54 6.75
C ARG A 165 -10.80 5.18 6.12
N LEU A 166 -10.37 5.02 4.87
CA LEU A 166 -10.21 3.69 4.27
C LEU A 166 -8.91 3.11 4.77
N SER A 167 -8.96 1.93 5.37
CA SER A 167 -7.81 1.26 5.95
C SER A 167 -7.92 -0.26 5.79
N ALA A 168 -6.86 -1.00 6.12
CA ALA A 168 -6.91 -2.47 6.14
C ALA A 168 -7.86 -3.05 7.19
N ARG A 169 -8.40 -2.22 8.11
CA ARG A 169 -9.39 -2.63 9.10
C ARG A 169 -10.81 -2.67 8.54
N ASP A 170 -11.02 -2.00 7.41
CA ASP A 170 -12.30 -1.97 6.74
C ASP A 170 -12.52 -3.21 5.91
N MET A 171 -13.80 -3.49 5.65
CA MET A 171 -14.17 -4.58 4.77
C MET A 171 -13.69 -4.30 3.35
N GLN A 172 -13.23 -5.37 2.72
CA GLN A 172 -12.65 -5.36 1.39
C GLN A 172 -13.64 -5.95 0.38
N THR A 173 -13.64 -5.37 -0.81
CA THR A 173 -14.21 -5.95 -2.01
C THR A 173 -13.08 -6.59 -2.81
N LEU A 174 -13.28 -7.84 -3.23
CA LEU A 174 -12.34 -8.55 -4.07
C LEU A 174 -12.73 -8.42 -5.54
N TYR A 175 -11.73 -8.12 -6.36
CA TYR A 175 -11.86 -8.03 -7.81
C TYR A 175 -10.83 -8.93 -8.50
N VAL A 176 -11.19 -9.50 -9.63
CA VAL A 176 -10.27 -10.21 -10.52
C VAL A 176 -10.14 -9.46 -11.83
N THR A 177 -8.94 -9.41 -12.36
CA THR A 177 -8.65 -8.94 -13.72
C THR A 177 -7.90 -10.02 -14.48
N GLY A 178 -8.03 -10.03 -15.81
CA GLY A 178 -7.20 -10.84 -16.70
C GLY A 178 -5.72 -10.44 -16.66
N PRO A 179 -4.86 -11.20 -17.38
CA PRO A 179 -3.40 -11.03 -17.34
C PRO A 179 -2.94 -9.71 -17.98
N LEU A 180 -3.78 -9.14 -18.85
CA LEU A 180 -3.59 -7.84 -19.50
C LEU A 180 -4.31 -6.70 -18.77
N TRP A 181 -4.60 -6.84 -17.47
CA TRP A 181 -5.26 -5.82 -16.68
C TRP A 181 -6.61 -5.36 -17.24
N SER A 182 -7.40 -6.29 -17.80
CA SER A 182 -8.76 -6.05 -18.32
C SER A 182 -9.69 -5.42 -17.29
N THR A 183 -10.91 -5.06 -17.69
CA THR A 183 -11.91 -4.52 -16.76
C THR A 183 -12.05 -5.44 -15.54
N PRO A 184 -11.86 -4.92 -14.32
CA PRO A 184 -11.97 -5.73 -13.11
C PRO A 184 -13.40 -6.22 -12.90
N VAL A 185 -13.54 -7.49 -12.54
CA VAL A 185 -14.82 -8.12 -12.20
C VAL A 185 -14.87 -8.34 -10.69
N LYS A 186 -15.96 -7.88 -10.07
CA LYS A 186 -16.21 -8.06 -8.64
C LYS A 186 -16.55 -9.53 -8.37
N ILE A 187 -15.85 -10.16 -7.42
CA ILE A 187 -16.04 -11.58 -7.09
C ILE A 187 -16.53 -11.84 -5.67
N ALA A 188 -16.22 -10.94 -4.72
CA ALA A 188 -16.69 -11.06 -3.34
C ALA A 188 -16.76 -9.68 -2.68
N GLN A 189 -17.67 -9.53 -1.72
CA GLN A 189 -17.86 -8.34 -0.89
C GLN A 189 -17.80 -8.72 0.59
N ASP A 190 -17.67 -7.71 1.45
CA ASP A 190 -17.63 -7.86 2.90
C ASP A 190 -16.49 -8.78 3.38
N VAL A 191 -15.34 -8.75 2.69
CA VAL A 191 -14.18 -9.60 2.98
C VAL A 191 -13.32 -8.95 4.05
N LEU A 192 -13.08 -9.65 5.15
CA LEU A 192 -12.17 -9.23 6.21
C LEU A 192 -10.72 -9.53 5.84
N SER A 193 -10.46 -10.73 5.31
CA SER A 193 -9.11 -11.16 4.93
C SER A 193 -9.15 -12.29 3.90
N VAL A 194 -8.26 -12.22 2.91
CA VAL A 194 -7.98 -13.35 2.01
C VAL A 194 -7.00 -14.30 2.69
N LEU A 195 -7.36 -15.58 2.79
CA LEU A 195 -6.54 -16.62 3.40
C LEU A 195 -5.71 -17.40 2.38
N SER A 196 -6.31 -17.74 1.24
CA SER A 196 -5.64 -18.49 0.17
C SER A 196 -6.22 -18.18 -1.19
N THR A 197 -5.36 -18.19 -2.20
CA THR A 197 -5.70 -18.08 -3.62
C THR A 197 -4.94 -19.14 -4.39
N THR A 198 -5.64 -20.07 -5.03
CA THR A 198 -5.02 -21.19 -5.73
C THR A 198 -5.67 -21.39 -7.09
N PRO A 199 -5.00 -20.99 -8.18
CA PRO A 199 -5.40 -21.36 -9.53
C PRO A 199 -5.42 -22.89 -9.70
N VAL A 200 -6.58 -23.45 -10.07
CA VAL A 200 -6.76 -24.89 -10.27
C VAL A 200 -6.66 -25.24 -11.76
N SER A 201 -7.16 -24.35 -12.61
CA SER A 201 -7.19 -24.52 -14.06
C SER A 201 -7.00 -23.15 -14.74
N PRO A 202 -6.88 -23.08 -16.09
CA PRO A 202 -6.79 -21.82 -16.81
C PRO A 202 -7.98 -20.88 -16.63
N THR A 203 -9.11 -21.38 -16.12
CA THR A 203 -10.32 -20.58 -15.87
C THR A 203 -10.81 -20.66 -14.44
N THR A 204 -10.27 -21.55 -13.61
CA THR A 204 -10.79 -21.82 -12.26
C THR A 204 -9.82 -21.38 -11.18
N LEU A 205 -10.34 -20.65 -10.20
CA LEU A 205 -9.63 -20.23 -8.99
C LEU A 205 -10.36 -20.74 -7.75
N ASP A 206 -9.61 -21.40 -6.87
CA ASP A 206 -10.05 -21.63 -5.49
C ASP A 206 -9.62 -20.44 -4.63
N LEU A 207 -10.58 -19.87 -3.92
CA LEU A 207 -10.41 -18.70 -3.05
C LEU A 207 -10.94 -19.04 -1.66
N ILE A 208 -10.09 -18.84 -0.65
CA ILE A 208 -10.48 -18.97 0.75
C ILE A 208 -10.37 -17.60 1.41
N TYR A 209 -11.45 -17.13 2.02
CA TYR A 209 -11.49 -15.81 2.65
C TYR A 209 -12.40 -15.78 3.88
N ASN A 210 -12.16 -14.83 4.78
CA ASN A 210 -13.01 -14.59 5.94
C ASN A 210 -13.98 -13.44 5.66
N SER A 211 -15.21 -13.60 6.13
CA SER A 211 -16.24 -12.55 6.19
C SER A 211 -16.87 -12.55 7.59
N PRO A 212 -17.73 -11.57 7.92
CA PRO A 212 -18.53 -11.61 9.14
C PRO A 212 -19.42 -12.86 9.27
N ARG A 213 -19.72 -13.54 8.16
CA ARG A 213 -20.58 -14.74 8.11
C ARG A 213 -19.80 -16.05 8.34
N GLY A 214 -18.47 -16.02 8.32
CA GLY A 214 -17.62 -17.19 8.50
C GLY A 214 -16.46 -17.24 7.50
N THR A 215 -15.83 -18.40 7.39
CA THR A 215 -14.79 -18.67 6.40
C THR A 215 -15.43 -19.26 5.15
N HIS A 216 -15.27 -18.57 4.03
CA HIS A 216 -15.78 -18.98 2.72
C HIS A 216 -14.70 -19.73 1.96
N ILE A 217 -15.07 -20.85 1.37
CA ILE A 217 -14.28 -21.65 0.43
C ILE A 217 -15.04 -21.59 -0.89
N ALA A 218 -14.60 -20.70 -1.77
CA ALA A 218 -15.26 -20.40 -3.03
C ALA A 218 -14.43 -20.93 -4.20
N ARG A 219 -15.12 -21.49 -5.19
CA ARG A 219 -14.56 -21.79 -6.51
C ARG A 219 -15.18 -20.85 -7.52
N LEU A 220 -14.33 -20.13 -8.24
CA LEU A 220 -14.72 -19.04 -9.12
C LEU A 220 -14.18 -19.28 -10.53
N ASP A 221 -14.92 -18.80 -11.54
CA ASP A 221 -14.38 -18.60 -12.87
C ASP A 221 -13.62 -17.26 -12.94
N VAL A 222 -12.34 -17.31 -13.29
CA VAL A 222 -11.41 -16.16 -13.27
C VAL A 222 -11.78 -15.11 -14.32
N ARG A 223 -12.44 -15.50 -15.42
CA ARG A 223 -12.74 -14.59 -16.54
C ARG A 223 -14.03 -13.82 -16.30
N SER A 224 -15.06 -14.54 -15.86
CA SER A 224 -16.41 -14.02 -15.64
C SER A 224 -16.63 -13.54 -14.21
N GLY A 225 -15.77 -13.95 -13.26
CA GLY A 225 -15.98 -13.73 -11.84
C GLY A 225 -17.14 -14.55 -11.25
N GLU A 226 -17.71 -15.48 -12.03
CA GLU A 226 -18.86 -16.27 -11.62
C GLU A 226 -18.49 -17.25 -10.49
N LEU A 227 -19.36 -17.33 -9.48
CA LEU A 227 -19.26 -18.29 -8.40
C LEU A 227 -19.76 -19.66 -8.86
N LEU A 228 -18.84 -20.59 -9.04
CA LEU A 228 -19.12 -21.96 -9.48
C LEU A 228 -19.57 -22.85 -8.31
N ALA A 229 -18.96 -22.65 -7.14
CA ALA A 229 -19.32 -23.34 -5.91
C ALA A 229 -18.88 -22.52 -4.70
N GLU A 230 -19.60 -22.64 -3.59
CA GLU A 230 -19.23 -22.03 -2.32
C GLU A 230 -19.61 -22.93 -1.15
N GLN A 231 -18.71 -23.00 -0.18
CA GLN A 231 -18.97 -23.57 1.13
C GLN A 231 -18.60 -22.54 2.20
N VAL A 232 -19.45 -22.39 3.21
CA VAL A 232 -19.18 -21.54 4.37
C VAL A 232 -18.93 -22.45 5.57
N VAL A 233 -17.85 -22.18 6.30
CA VAL A 233 -17.48 -22.88 7.53
C VAL A 233 -17.52 -21.88 8.67
N THR A 234 -18.24 -22.22 9.73
CA THR A 234 -18.26 -21.43 10.97
C THR A 234 -17.48 -22.15 12.07
N THR A 235 -17.10 -21.43 13.13
CA THR A 235 -16.41 -22.02 14.27
C THR A 235 -17.32 -22.86 15.19
N GLN A 236 -18.62 -22.92 14.87
CA GLN A 236 -19.63 -23.65 15.64
C GLN A 236 -20.08 -24.95 14.97
N ASP A 237 -19.61 -25.25 13.77
CA ASP A 237 -19.84 -26.51 13.04
C ASP A 237 -18.89 -27.61 13.54
#